data_AF-M1ZSL1-F1
#
_entry.id   AF-M1ZSL1-F1
#
_cell.length_a   1.000
_cell.length_b   1.000
_cell.length_c   1.000
_cell.angle_alpha   90.00
_cell.angle_beta   90.00
_cell.angle_gamma   90.00
#
_symmetry.space_group_name_H-M   'P 1'
#
loop_
_entity.id
_entity.type
_entity.pdbx_description
1 polymer ?
#
loop_
_entity_poly.entity_id
_entity_poly.type
_entity_poly.pdbx_seq_one_letter_code
_entity_poly.pdbx_strand_id
1 'polypeptide(L)'
;MSKLNPEKLSVEFRDGVTNTEPILGRRYTLTHSDITAELFLTIGLTYAYDKIDAMRDEVLGEWIEKEKNYLFHVYLHVDGNNPIVTGVR
;
A
#
# COMPACT_ATOMS: atom_id res chain seq x y z
N MET A 1 12.47 13.43 -1.76
CA MET A 1 11.44 12.80 -2.63
C MET A 1 11.92 12.86 -4.07
N SER A 2 12.57 11.80 -4.54
CA SER A 2 12.77 11.60 -5.98
C SER A 2 11.44 11.18 -6.62
N LYS A 3 11.32 11.40 -7.93
CA LYS A 3 10.13 10.98 -8.68
C LYS A 3 10.07 9.44 -8.68
N LEU A 4 8.87 8.86 -8.49
CA LEU A 4 8.64 7.43 -8.68
C LEU A 4 9.20 7.00 -10.05
N ASN A 5 10.02 5.94 -10.07
CA ASN A 5 10.40 5.27 -11.30
C ASN A 5 9.46 4.07 -11.52
N PRO A 6 8.51 4.12 -12.48
CA PRO A 6 7.57 3.03 -12.73
C PRO A 6 8.25 1.73 -13.15
N GLU A 7 9.45 1.77 -13.73
CA GLU A 7 10.18 0.57 -14.14
C GLU A 7 10.68 -0.27 -12.96
N LYS A 8 10.75 0.33 -11.77
CA LYS A 8 11.11 -0.36 -10.52
C LYS A 8 9.90 -0.82 -9.71
N LEU A 9 8.69 -0.66 -10.24
CA LEU A 9 7.46 -1.06 -9.57
C LEU A 9 6.96 -2.40 -10.12
N SER A 10 6.96 -3.41 -9.26
CA SER A 10 6.30 -4.70 -9.53
C SER A 10 4.92 -4.72 -8.89
N VAL A 11 3.91 -5.23 -9.61
CA VAL A 11 2.52 -5.31 -9.12
C VAL A 11 2.06 -6.76 -9.10
N GLU A 12 1.58 -7.22 -7.94
CA GLU A 12 0.98 -8.54 -7.72
C GLU A 12 -0.52 -8.38 -7.41
N PHE A 13 -1.37 -9.14 -8.10
CA PHE A 13 -2.80 -9.26 -7.78
C PHE A 13 -3.06 -10.63 -7.17
N ARG A 14 -3.62 -10.66 -5.97
CA ARG A 14 -4.00 -11.90 -5.27
C ARG A 14 -5.40 -12.36 -5.69
N ASP A 15 -5.73 -13.59 -5.31
CA ASP A 15 -7.01 -14.21 -5.58
C ASP A 15 -8.19 -13.31 -5.22
N GLY A 16 -9.18 -13.26 -6.10
CA GLY A 16 -10.38 -12.44 -5.93
C GLY A 16 -10.22 -10.96 -6.27
N VAL A 17 -9.05 -10.54 -6.79
CA VAL A 17 -8.79 -9.17 -7.24
C VAL A 17 -8.30 -9.16 -8.69
N THR A 18 -8.80 -8.23 -9.48
CA THR A 18 -8.38 -7.95 -10.86
C THR A 18 -7.70 -6.58 -10.93
N ASN A 19 -7.27 -6.17 -12.12
CA ASN A 19 -6.67 -4.85 -12.34
C ASN A 19 -7.58 -3.69 -11.87
N THR A 20 -8.90 -3.86 -11.88
CA THR A 20 -9.87 -2.78 -11.60
C THR A 20 -10.92 -3.14 -10.54
N GLU A 21 -11.09 -4.42 -10.20
CA GLU A 21 -12.16 -4.87 -9.29
C GLU A 21 -11.63 -5.81 -8.19
N PRO A 22 -12.33 -5.92 -7.05
CA PRO A 22 -13.38 -4.99 -6.60
C PRO A 22 -12.78 -3.64 -6.21
N ILE A 23 -13.58 -2.57 -6.14
CA ILE A 23 -13.14 -1.29 -5.58
C ILE A 23 -13.11 -1.38 -4.05
N LEU A 24 -14.23 -1.80 -3.46
CA LEU A 24 -14.36 -1.97 -2.01
C LEU A 24 -13.78 -3.30 -1.53
N GLY A 25 -13.21 -3.29 -0.32
CA GLY A 25 -12.49 -4.43 0.25
C GLY A 25 -11.09 -4.63 -0.33
N ARG A 26 -10.68 -3.82 -1.31
CA ARG A 26 -9.34 -3.87 -1.90
C ARG A 26 -8.31 -3.24 -0.96
N ARG A 27 -7.30 -4.03 -0.64
CA ARG A 27 -6.16 -3.70 0.21
C ARG A 27 -4.90 -3.63 -0.64
N TYR A 28 -4.14 -2.56 -0.42
CA TYR A 28 -2.88 -2.29 -1.11
C TYR A 28 -1.76 -2.36 -0.06
N THR A 29 -0.72 -3.14 -0.34
CA THR A 29 0.48 -3.22 0.49
C THR A 29 1.66 -2.90 -0.41
N LEU A 30 2.27 -1.73 -0.21
CA LEU A 30 3.48 -1.33 -0.89
C LEU A 30 4.68 -1.54 0.05
N THR A 31 5.67 -2.29 -0.40
CA THR A 31 6.93 -2.49 0.30
C THR A 31 8.11 -2.03 -0.55
N HIS A 32 9.20 -1.66 0.13
CA HIS A 32 10.45 -1.21 -0.48
C HIS A 32 11.58 -2.19 -0.16
N SER A 33 12.45 -2.43 -1.15
CA SER A 33 13.70 -3.17 -0.97
C SER A 33 14.87 -2.18 -0.89
N ASP A 34 15.49 -2.04 0.27
CA ASP A 34 16.66 -1.17 0.44
C ASP A 34 17.88 -1.63 -0.36
N ILE A 35 17.94 -2.91 -0.72
CA ILE A 35 19.05 -3.50 -1.47
C ILE A 35 18.95 -3.18 -2.97
N THR A 36 17.77 -3.34 -3.57
CA THR A 36 17.56 -3.17 -5.02
C THR A 36 16.93 -1.81 -5.38
N ALA A 37 16.43 -1.09 -4.37
CA ALA A 37 15.59 0.08 -4.49
C ALA A 37 14.33 -0.18 -5.35
N GLU A 38 13.86 -1.43 -5.37
CA GLU A 38 12.61 -1.84 -6.03
C GLU A 38 11.41 -1.67 -5.11
N LEU A 39 10.25 -1.45 -5.74
CA LEU A 39 8.97 -1.30 -5.08
C LEU A 39 8.08 -2.47 -5.46
N PHE A 40 7.40 -3.04 -4.46
CA PHE A 40 6.48 -4.16 -4.66
C PHE A 40 5.10 -3.75 -4.15
N LEU A 41 4.14 -3.66 -5.05
CA LEU A 41 2.74 -3.40 -4.73
C LEU A 41 1.94 -4.70 -4.80
N THR A 42 1.52 -5.20 -3.65
CA THR A 42 0.59 -6.33 -3.57
C THR A 42 -0.83 -5.82 -3.36
N ILE A 43 -1.76 -6.33 -4.16
CA ILE A 43 -3.16 -5.96 -4.10
C ILE A 43 -4.00 -7.21 -3.82
N GLY A 44 -4.77 -7.18 -2.73
CA GLY A 44 -5.59 -8.32 -2.31
C GLY A 44 -6.84 -7.89 -1.53
N LEU A 45 -7.60 -8.86 -1.04
CA LEU A 45 -8.74 -8.62 -0.13
C LEU A 45 -8.28 -8.46 1.34
N THR A 46 -7.01 -8.74 1.61
CA THR A 46 -6.33 -8.55 2.89
C THR A 46 -4.97 -7.92 2.64
N TYR A 47 -4.41 -7.23 3.64
CA TYR A 47 -3.04 -6.76 3.54
C TYR A 47 -2.08 -7.94 3.41
N ALA A 48 -1.02 -7.76 2.63
CA ALA A 48 0.01 -8.76 2.43
C ALA A 48 0.97 -8.81 3.62
N TYR A 49 0.46 -9.17 4.80
CA TYR A 49 1.24 -9.26 6.04
C TYR A 49 2.41 -10.24 5.92
N ASP A 50 2.31 -11.24 5.05
CA ASP A 50 3.38 -12.18 4.71
C ASP A 50 4.54 -11.54 3.93
N LYS A 51 4.35 -10.33 3.38
CA LYS A 51 5.37 -9.56 2.65
C LYS A 51 5.97 -8.43 3.47
N ILE A 52 5.51 -8.22 4.70
CA ILE A 52 6.01 -7.19 5.61
C ILE A 52 7.13 -7.80 6.45
N ASP A 53 8.30 -7.15 6.46
CA ASP A 53 9.46 -7.56 7.25
C ASP A 53 9.62 -6.70 8.52
N ALA A 54 10.56 -7.06 9.40
CA ALA A 54 10.90 -6.32 10.60
C ALA A 54 11.45 -4.91 10.31
N MET A 55 12.05 -4.70 9.14
CA MET A 55 12.41 -3.36 8.62
C MET A 55 11.16 -2.75 7.97
N ARG A 56 10.37 -2.05 8.78
CA ARG A 56 9.03 -1.56 8.43
C ARG A 56 9.07 -0.22 7.71
N ASP A 57 9.30 -0.25 6.40
CA ASP A 57 9.01 0.87 5.49
C ASP A 57 7.87 0.47 4.54
N GLU A 58 6.68 0.20 5.10
CA GLU A 58 5.48 -0.13 4.34
C GLU A 58 4.46 1.01 4.24
N VAL A 59 3.77 1.04 3.10
CA VAL A 59 2.59 1.87 2.88
C VAL A 59 1.40 0.95 2.64
N LEU A 60 0.41 1.05 3.52
CA LEU A 60 -0.85 0.31 3.41
C LEU A 60 -1.95 1.23 2.89
N GLY A 61 -2.76 0.74 1.96
CA GLY A 61 -3.85 1.49 1.35
C GLY A 61 -5.16 0.72 1.34
N GLU A 62 -6.29 1.42 1.44
CA GLU A 62 -7.61 0.84 1.21
C GLU A 62 -8.58 1.88 0.66
N TRP A 63 -9.58 1.40 -0.11
CA TRP A 63 -10.76 2.19 -0.42
C TRP A 63 -11.82 1.96 0.65
N ILE A 64 -12.32 3.05 1.23
CA ILE A 64 -13.51 3.03 2.06
C ILE A 64 -14.64 3.78 1.38
N GLU A 65 -15.87 3.34 1.62
CA GLU A 65 -17.06 4.09 1.28
C GLU A 65 -17.50 4.89 2.49
N LYS A 66 -17.68 6.21 2.31
CA LYS A 66 -18.27 7.08 3.31
C LYS A 66 -19.42 7.85 2.68
N GLU A 67 -20.62 7.55 3.15
CA GLU A 67 -21.89 8.06 2.62
C GLU A 67 -22.09 7.69 1.15
N LYS A 68 -21.62 8.54 0.21
CA LYS A 68 -21.71 8.34 -1.25
C LYS A 68 -20.37 8.63 -1.95
N ASN A 69 -19.29 8.75 -1.19
CA ASN A 69 -17.96 9.05 -1.70
C ASN A 69 -17.01 7.89 -1.40
N TYR A 70 -16.07 7.67 -2.31
CA TYR A 70 -14.94 6.77 -2.09
C TYR A 70 -13.75 7.58 -1.58
N LEU A 71 -13.21 7.17 -0.44
CA LEU A 71 -12.01 7.76 0.14
C LEU A 71 -10.89 6.72 0.07
N PHE A 72 -9.72 7.14 -0.42
CA PHE A 72 -8.53 6.30 -0.38
C PHE A 72 -7.74 6.61 0.88
N HIS A 73 -7.75 5.67 1.82
CA HIS A 73 -7.01 5.78 3.06
C HIS A 73 -5.61 5.21 2.88
N VAL A 74 -4.61 5.95 3.34
CA VAL A 74 -3.20 5.55 3.32
C VAL A 74 -2.66 5.58 4.75
N TYR A 75 -2.07 4.46 5.16
CA TYR A 75 -1.41 4.28 6.43
C TYR A 75 0.08 4.07 6.15
N LEU A 76 0.92 4.88 6.78
CA LEU A 76 2.36 4.78 6.63
C LEU A 76 2.95 4.29 7.94
N HIS A 77 3.81 3.28 7.85
CA HIS A 77 4.78 3.02 8.89
C HIS A 77 6.10 3.62 8.45
N VAL A 78 6.69 4.45 9.30
CA VAL A 78 8.00 5.04 9.05
C VAL A 78 8.82 4.69 10.27
N ASP A 79 9.90 3.93 10.09
CA ASP A 79 10.82 3.66 11.19
C ASP A 79 11.54 4.96 11.59
N GLY A 80 11.52 5.27 12.89
CA GLY A 80 11.94 6.55 13.46
C GLY A 80 10.86 7.20 14.32
N ASN A 81 11.15 7.43 15.61
CA ASN A 81 10.34 8.12 16.62
C ASN A 81 9.03 8.79 16.12
N ASN A 82 7.89 8.13 16.40
CA ASN A 82 6.51 8.64 16.34
C ASN A 82 6.21 9.66 15.21
N PRO A 83 5.88 9.19 13.99
CA PRO A 83 5.26 10.06 13.02
C PRO A 83 3.82 10.38 13.46
N ILE A 84 3.48 11.67 13.54
CA ILE A 84 2.11 12.14 13.70
C ILE A 84 1.35 11.73 12.43
N VAL A 85 0.50 10.71 12.55
CA VAL A 85 -0.39 10.27 11.47
C VAL A 85 -1.41 11.36 11.24
N THR A 86 -1.26 12.10 10.15
CA THR A 86 -2.28 13.03 9.67
C THR A 86 -2.96 12.34 8.50
N GLY A 87 -4.08 11.65 8.77
CA GLY A 87 -4.98 11.23 7.71
C GLY A 87 -5.43 12.49 6.96
N VAL A 88 -5.16 12.56 5.67
CA VAL A 88 -5.65 13.64 4.82
C VAL A 88 -7.18 13.54 4.82
N ARG A 89 -7.82 14.57 5.38
CA ARG A 89 -9.27 14.71 5.53
C ARG A 89 -9.91 15.25 4.26
#